data_AF-A0AA38XGM7-F1
#
_entry.id   AF-A0AA38XGM7-F1
#
_cell.length_a   1.000
_cell.length_b   1.000
_cell.length_c   1.000
_cell.angle_alpha   90.00
_cell.angle_beta   90.00
_cell.angle_gamma   90.00
#
_symmetry.space_group_name_H-M   'P 1'
#
loop_
_entity.id
_entity.type
_entity.pdbx_description
1 polymer ?
#
loop_
_entity_poly.entity_id
_entity_poly.type
_entity_poly.pdbx_seq_one_letter_code
_entity_poly.pdbx_strand_id
1 'polypeptide(L)'
;MPKSLRQIYLRFGPSTLLSCPFCHQDDTTSYILYHIPTNTVFPHLFHILTIGLATSETVSGYEAATWRQNALLCALLLATVDIFLTATYAPIISTSIIAPAGTFWIAGSIRYLTLLAFDAVLAFLIYTSTTGRFYLFPTLSTTASLDPELNRRRTEDLLTQTNLSLQMTSTNLRAYSIARNAVVRNPSLKGVDDEYWRTVVAVEGETLDGDVFEDEEVQAAVARAYGSGGINVDTVRREAEGFVRHATRGLDGR
;
A
#
# COMPACT_ATOMS: atom_id res chain seq x y z
N MET A 1 32.11 -17.24 -34.44
CA MET A 1 31.33 -18.29 -35.12
C MET A 1 29.89 -17.80 -35.24
N PRO A 2 29.31 -17.78 -36.44
CA PRO A 2 27.89 -17.43 -36.62
C PRO A 2 27.04 -18.42 -35.83
N LYS A 3 26.13 -17.92 -34.98
CA LYS A 3 25.22 -18.79 -34.23
C LYS A 3 24.16 -19.29 -35.20
N SER A 4 23.83 -20.57 -35.12
CA SER A 4 22.79 -21.12 -35.99
C SER A 4 21.42 -20.51 -35.64
N LEU A 5 20.57 -20.29 -36.64
CA LEU A 5 19.19 -19.82 -36.49
C LEU A 5 18.38 -20.66 -35.48
N ARG A 6 18.67 -21.97 -35.39
CA ARG A 6 18.09 -22.88 -34.41
C ARG A 6 18.36 -22.44 -32.97
N GLN A 7 19.51 -21.82 -32.69
CA GLN A 7 19.89 -21.36 -31.35
C GLN A 7 19.05 -20.16 -30.94
N ILE A 8 18.89 -19.24 -31.88
CA ILE A 8 18.12 -18.01 -31.71
C ILE A 8 16.65 -18.37 -31.49
N TYR A 9 16.12 -19.30 -32.28
CA TYR A 9 14.77 -19.84 -32.12
C TYR A 9 14.54 -20.46 -30.73
N LEU A 10 15.45 -21.33 -30.28
CA LEU A 10 15.32 -22.02 -28.99
C LEU A 10 15.39 -21.06 -27.79
N ARG A 11 16.08 -19.92 -27.96
CA ARG A 11 16.25 -18.93 -26.90
C ARG A 11 15.12 -17.89 -26.86
N PHE A 12 14.82 -17.25 -27.99
CA PHE A 12 13.92 -16.10 -28.05
C PHE A 12 12.54 -16.42 -28.64
N GLY A 13 12.37 -17.63 -29.17
CA GLY A 13 11.11 -18.09 -29.74
C GLY A 13 10.83 -17.56 -31.15
N PRO A 14 9.72 -18.03 -31.76
CA PRO A 14 9.33 -17.69 -33.13
C PRO A 14 8.94 -16.22 -33.29
N SER A 15 8.27 -15.62 -32.30
CA SER A 15 7.79 -14.24 -32.36
C SER A 15 8.93 -13.25 -32.55
N THR A 16 9.99 -13.38 -31.75
CA THR A 16 11.20 -12.55 -31.83
C THR A 16 11.93 -12.75 -33.15
N LEU A 17 12.02 -14.01 -33.62
CA LEU A 17 12.74 -14.33 -34.85
C LEU A 17 12.04 -13.76 -36.10
N LEU A 18 10.71 -13.79 -36.13
CA LEU A 18 9.92 -13.39 -37.30
C LEU A 18 9.52 -11.91 -37.29
N SER A 19 9.37 -11.30 -36.10
CA SER A 19 8.76 -9.97 -35.96
C SER A 19 9.79 -8.86 -35.70
N CYS A 20 11.06 -9.20 -35.50
CA CYS A 20 12.09 -8.19 -35.23
C CYS A 20 12.53 -7.49 -36.52
N PRO A 21 12.32 -6.16 -36.67
CA PRO A 21 12.60 -5.45 -37.92
C PRO A 21 14.07 -5.11 -38.13
N PHE A 22 14.91 -5.13 -37.07
CA PHE A 22 16.32 -4.72 -37.11
C PHE A 22 17.28 -5.85 -36.70
N CYS A 23 16.79 -7.07 -36.52
CA CYS A 23 17.63 -8.17 -36.05
C CYS A 23 18.44 -8.78 -37.19
N HIS A 24 19.74 -8.97 -36.95
CA HIS A 24 20.66 -9.59 -37.90
C HIS A 24 21.12 -10.95 -37.38
N GLN A 25 21.19 -11.96 -38.26
CA GLN A 25 21.53 -13.34 -37.87
C GLN A 25 22.88 -13.48 -37.17
N ASP A 26 23.85 -12.64 -37.54
CA ASP A 26 25.19 -12.64 -36.96
C ASP A 26 25.29 -11.88 -35.63
N ASP A 27 24.29 -11.04 -35.32
CA ASP A 27 24.29 -10.20 -34.12
C ASP A 27 23.21 -10.65 -33.13
N THR A 28 23.63 -11.35 -32.08
CA THR A 28 22.72 -11.76 -31.00
C THR A 28 22.20 -10.57 -30.19
N THR A 29 22.94 -9.46 -30.14
CA THR A 29 22.56 -8.32 -29.29
C THR A 29 21.30 -7.64 -29.80
N SER A 30 21.13 -7.54 -31.13
CA SER A 30 19.88 -7.08 -31.75
C SER A 30 18.65 -7.86 -31.28
N TYR A 31 18.73 -9.20 -31.22
CA TYR A 31 17.64 -10.04 -30.71
C TYR A 31 17.38 -9.84 -29.21
N ILE A 32 18.44 -9.67 -28.41
CA ILE A 32 18.32 -9.40 -26.98
C ILE A 32 17.57 -8.08 -26.73
N LEU A 33 17.98 -7.03 -27.44
CA LEU A 33 17.39 -5.69 -27.35
C LEU A 33 15.91 -5.68 -27.72
N TYR A 34 15.51 -6.48 -28.70
CA TYR A 34 14.10 -6.62 -29.07
C TYR A 34 13.31 -7.50 -28.10
N HIS A 35 13.90 -8.60 -27.61
CA HIS A 35 13.19 -9.60 -26.82
C HIS A 35 12.91 -9.15 -25.38
N ILE A 36 13.93 -8.61 -24.70
CA ILE A 36 13.91 -8.35 -23.25
C ILE A 36 12.78 -7.40 -22.84
N PRO A 37 12.57 -6.23 -23.50
CA PRO A 37 11.57 -5.27 -23.05
C PRO A 37 10.16 -5.87 -22.96
N THR A 38 9.74 -6.59 -24.01
CA THR A 38 8.36 -7.09 -24.12
C THR A 38 8.16 -8.43 -23.42
N ASN A 39 9.11 -9.35 -23.50
CA ASN A 39 8.90 -10.73 -23.04
C ASN A 39 9.42 -11.00 -21.62
N THR A 40 10.31 -10.15 -21.10
CA THR A 40 10.93 -10.32 -19.78
C THR A 40 10.61 -9.14 -18.87
N VAL A 41 10.94 -7.91 -19.26
CA VAL A 41 10.79 -6.73 -18.41
C VAL A 41 9.32 -6.43 -18.15
N PHE A 42 8.47 -6.46 -19.17
CA PHE A 42 7.05 -6.14 -19.02
C PHE A 42 6.31 -7.02 -18.00
N PRO A 43 6.43 -8.37 -18.02
CA PRO A 43 5.87 -9.22 -16.96
C PRO A 43 6.34 -8.86 -15.55
N HIS A 44 7.63 -8.55 -15.37
CA HIS A 44 8.17 -8.16 -14.06
C HIS A 44 7.69 -6.78 -13.61
N LEU A 45 7.57 -5.81 -14.52
CA LEU A 45 7.00 -4.50 -14.20
C LEU A 45 5.54 -4.64 -13.77
N PHE A 46 4.76 -5.47 -14.46
CA PHE A 46 3.39 -5.77 -14.07
C PHE A 46 3.34 -6.43 -12.69
N HIS A 47 4.20 -7.43 -12.44
CA HIS A 47 4.31 -8.10 -11.15
C HIS A 47 4.66 -7.14 -10.00
N ILE A 48 5.69 -6.31 -10.18
CA ILE A 48 6.11 -5.28 -9.22
C ILE A 48 4.98 -4.29 -8.94
N LEU A 49 4.24 -3.86 -9.98
CA LEU A 49 3.08 -3.00 -9.84
C LEU A 49 1.99 -3.67 -9.00
N THR A 50 1.66 -4.93 -9.31
CA THR A 50 0.63 -5.68 -8.58
C THR A 50 1.01 -5.90 -7.11
N ILE A 51 2.26 -6.25 -6.80
CA ILE A 51 2.74 -6.37 -5.43
C ILE A 51 2.72 -5.02 -4.72
N GLY A 52 3.16 -3.96 -5.39
CA GLY A 52 3.16 -2.61 -4.82
C GLY A 52 1.76 -2.12 -4.45
N LEU A 53 0.76 -2.46 -5.26
CA LEU A 53 -0.65 -2.19 -4.95
C LEU A 53 -1.17 -3.12 -3.83
N ALA A 54 -0.89 -4.42 -3.92
CA ALA A 54 -1.35 -5.42 -2.96
C ALA A 54 -0.75 -5.23 -1.56
N THR A 55 0.41 -4.60 -1.45
CA THR A 55 1.07 -4.25 -0.17
C THR A 55 0.92 -2.77 0.18
N SER A 56 0.04 -2.03 -0.49
CA SER A 56 -0.23 -0.64 -0.14
C SER A 56 -1.15 -0.57 1.09
N GLU A 57 -0.91 0.44 1.93
CA GLU A 57 -1.69 0.66 3.16
C GLU A 57 -3.18 0.87 2.87
N THR A 58 -3.50 1.54 1.77
CA THR A 58 -4.89 1.82 1.37
C THR A 58 -5.67 0.58 0.94
N VAL A 59 -4.98 -0.43 0.37
CA VAL A 59 -5.61 -1.67 -0.12
C VAL A 59 -5.62 -2.77 0.92
N SER A 60 -4.51 -2.91 1.67
CA SER A 60 -4.23 -4.10 2.50
C SER A 60 -4.02 -3.79 3.98
N GLY A 61 -4.04 -2.51 4.37
CA GLY A 61 -3.83 -2.07 5.74
C GLY A 61 -2.35 -1.95 6.13
N TYR A 62 -2.13 -1.47 7.36
CA TYR A 62 -0.81 -1.17 7.89
C TYR A 62 0.13 -2.37 7.95
N GLU A 63 -0.39 -3.54 8.37
CA GLU A 63 0.44 -4.73 8.56
C GLU A 63 1.11 -5.19 7.26
N ALA A 64 0.36 -5.23 6.15
CA ALA A 64 0.90 -5.57 4.85
C ALA A 64 1.83 -4.47 4.29
N ALA A 65 1.58 -3.20 4.65
CA ALA A 65 2.42 -2.08 4.25
C ALA A 65 3.85 -2.17 4.81
N THR A 66 4.04 -2.78 5.99
CA THR A 66 5.38 -3.00 6.55
C THR A 66 6.25 -3.94 5.69
N TRP A 67 5.64 -4.85 4.94
CA TRP A 67 6.32 -5.80 4.07
C TRP A 67 6.66 -5.23 2.69
N ARG A 68 6.07 -4.10 2.31
CA ARG A 68 6.17 -3.52 0.97
C ARG A 68 7.61 -3.31 0.51
N GLN A 69 8.47 -2.72 1.34
CA GLN A 69 9.85 -2.45 0.94
C GLN A 69 10.62 -3.74 0.63
N ASN A 70 10.51 -4.76 1.49
CA ASN A 70 11.18 -6.04 1.30
C ASN A 70 10.60 -6.79 0.09
N ALA A 71 9.27 -6.80 -0.07
CA ALA A 71 8.61 -7.42 -1.21
C ALA A 71 9.05 -6.81 -2.54
N LEU A 72 9.12 -5.48 -2.64
CA LEU A 72 9.58 -4.79 -3.84
C LEU A 72 11.06 -5.03 -4.13
N LEU A 73 11.92 -5.06 -3.11
CA LEU A 73 13.34 -5.39 -3.28
C LEU A 73 13.53 -6.83 -3.77
N CYS A 74 12.80 -7.79 -3.20
CA CYS A 74 12.85 -9.17 -3.65
C CYS A 74 12.31 -9.35 -5.09
N ALA A 75 11.22 -8.66 -5.44
CA ALA A 75 10.67 -8.68 -6.79
C ALA A 75 11.66 -8.06 -7.81
N LEU A 76 12.33 -6.96 -7.44
CA LEU A 76 13.38 -6.35 -8.26
C LEU A 76 14.58 -7.29 -8.45
N LEU A 77 14.99 -7.98 -7.39
CA LEU A 77 16.06 -8.97 -7.46
C LEU A 77 15.68 -10.14 -8.38
N LEU A 78 14.45 -10.65 -8.26
CA LEU A 78 13.93 -11.72 -9.11
C LEU A 78 13.90 -11.30 -10.59
N ALA A 79 13.46 -10.06 -10.88
CA ALA A 79 13.50 -9.48 -12.21
C ALA A 79 14.93 -9.39 -12.77
N THR A 80 15.87 -8.92 -11.94
CA THR A 80 17.28 -8.80 -12.34
C THR A 80 17.90 -10.15 -12.67
N VAL A 81 17.62 -11.18 -11.86
CA VAL A 81 18.09 -12.55 -12.09
C VAL A 81 17.52 -13.12 -13.39
N ASP A 82 16.22 -12.96 -13.65
CA ASP A 82 15.60 -13.47 -14.89
C ASP A 82 16.09 -12.73 -16.15
N ILE A 83 16.29 -11.40 -16.07
CA ILE A 83 16.94 -10.64 -17.15
C ILE A 83 18.35 -11.16 -17.41
N PHE A 84 19.14 -11.36 -16.35
CA PHE A 84 20.50 -11.90 -16.46
C PHE A 84 20.52 -13.29 -17.10
N LEU A 85 19.65 -14.20 -16.66
CA LEU A 85 19.52 -15.54 -17.25
C LEU A 85 19.09 -15.46 -18.71
N THR A 86 18.08 -14.64 -19.04
CA THR A 86 17.61 -14.45 -20.42
C THR A 86 18.69 -13.84 -21.32
N ALA A 87 19.55 -12.98 -20.78
CA ALA A 87 20.65 -12.32 -21.50
C ALA A 87 21.89 -13.22 -21.68
N THR A 88 22.17 -14.13 -20.76
CA THR A 88 23.39 -14.96 -20.79
C THR A 88 23.16 -16.37 -21.29
N TYR A 89 21.96 -16.93 -21.15
CA TYR A 89 21.66 -18.31 -21.50
C TYR A 89 21.88 -18.59 -23.00
N ALA A 90 22.64 -19.63 -23.32
CA ALA A 90 22.88 -20.08 -24.68
C ALA A 90 22.41 -21.55 -24.80
N PRO A 91 21.32 -21.84 -25.52
CA PRO A 91 20.86 -23.21 -25.66
C PRO A 91 21.89 -24.04 -26.43
N ILE A 92 22.18 -25.23 -25.93
CA ILE A 92 23.09 -26.19 -26.56
C ILE A 92 22.36 -26.81 -27.75
N ILE A 93 23.01 -26.83 -28.90
CA ILE A 93 22.50 -27.48 -30.10
C ILE A 93 23.45 -28.62 -30.42
N SER A 94 22.93 -29.85 -30.36
CA SER A 94 23.60 -31.00 -30.95
C SER A 94 22.82 -31.47 -32.17
N THR A 95 23.53 -32.05 -33.13
CA THR A 95 22.96 -32.77 -34.27
C THR A 95 22.42 -34.14 -33.86
N SER A 96 22.94 -34.73 -32.77
CA SER A 96 22.49 -36.02 -32.22
C SER A 96 21.35 -35.91 -31.21
N ILE A 97 21.15 -34.72 -30.64
CA ILE A 97 20.08 -34.46 -29.66
C ILE A 97 18.92 -33.84 -30.42
N ILE A 98 17.76 -34.49 -30.35
CA ILE A 98 16.48 -33.84 -30.65
C ILE A 98 16.38 -32.70 -29.64
N ALA A 99 16.77 -31.48 -30.06
CA ALA A 99 16.72 -30.31 -29.18
C ALA A 99 15.34 -30.28 -28.54
N PRO A 100 15.24 -30.15 -27.21
CA PRO A 100 13.95 -30.22 -26.53
C PRO A 100 13.03 -29.20 -27.19
N ALA A 101 11.96 -29.71 -27.79
CA ALA A 101 10.96 -28.87 -28.41
C ALA A 101 10.43 -27.93 -27.32
N GLY A 102 10.76 -26.65 -27.44
CA GLY A 102 10.21 -25.61 -26.57
C GLY A 102 11.02 -25.20 -25.35
N THR A 103 12.36 -25.17 -25.39
CA THR A 103 13.15 -24.47 -24.33
C THR A 103 12.68 -23.04 -24.08
N PHE A 104 12.31 -22.32 -25.15
CA PHE A 104 11.69 -21.01 -25.07
C PHE A 104 10.38 -21.04 -24.26
N TRP A 105 9.48 -21.97 -24.56
CA TRP A 105 8.20 -22.13 -23.88
C TRP A 105 8.38 -22.56 -22.42
N ILE A 106 9.32 -23.48 -22.16
CA ILE A 106 9.67 -23.91 -20.81
C ILE A 106 10.20 -22.73 -19.99
N ALA A 107 11.10 -21.91 -20.56
CA ALA A 107 11.61 -20.72 -19.88
C ALA A 107 10.48 -19.73 -19.56
N GLY A 108 9.55 -19.51 -20.49
CA GLY A 108 8.35 -18.71 -20.24
C GLY A 108 7.47 -19.27 -19.13
N SER A 109 7.18 -20.56 -19.13
CA SER A 109 6.38 -21.23 -18.10
C SER A 109 7.05 -21.20 -16.72
N ILE A 110 8.36 -21.44 -16.65
CA ILE A 110 9.13 -21.37 -15.41
C ILE A 110 9.09 -19.95 -14.84
N ARG A 111 9.22 -18.91 -15.67
CA ARG A 111 9.10 -17.52 -15.23
C ARG A 111 7.77 -17.26 -14.54
N TYR A 112 6.64 -17.61 -15.15
CA TYR A 112 5.35 -17.36 -14.51
C TYR A 112 5.14 -18.23 -13.26
N LEU A 113 5.70 -19.44 -13.23
CA LEU A 113 5.65 -20.32 -12.07
C LEU A 113 6.50 -19.77 -10.90
N THR A 114 7.66 -19.18 -11.18
CA THR A 114 8.49 -18.55 -10.13
C THR A 114 7.82 -17.30 -9.57
N LEU A 115 7.17 -16.48 -10.41
CA LEU A 115 6.37 -15.34 -9.95
C LEU A 115 5.21 -15.80 -9.04
N LEU A 116 4.45 -16.81 -9.47
CA LEU A 116 3.37 -17.39 -8.68
C LEU A 116 3.88 -17.94 -7.33
N ALA A 117 4.98 -18.69 -7.35
CA ALA A 117 5.56 -19.25 -6.14
C ALA A 117 6.03 -18.15 -5.18
N PHE A 118 6.63 -17.09 -5.71
CA PHE A 118 7.01 -15.92 -4.93
C PHE A 118 5.79 -15.28 -4.25
N ASP A 119 4.70 -15.05 -5.00
CA ASP A 119 3.48 -14.45 -4.46
C ASP A 119 2.83 -15.32 -3.39
N ALA A 120 2.79 -16.63 -3.59
CA ALA A 120 2.26 -17.57 -2.61
C ALA A 120 3.07 -17.56 -1.31
N VAL A 121 4.40 -17.52 -1.40
CA VAL A 121 5.29 -17.43 -0.23
C VAL A 121 5.10 -16.10 0.47
N LEU A 122 5.09 -14.98 -0.27
CA LEU A 122 4.91 -13.65 0.31
C LEU A 122 3.56 -13.54 1.02
N ALA A 123 2.47 -13.99 0.39
CA ALA A 123 1.14 -14.01 0.99
C ALA A 123 1.09 -14.86 2.26
N PHE A 124 1.75 -16.02 2.25
CA PHE A 124 1.87 -16.89 3.42
C PHE A 124 2.64 -16.22 4.58
N LEU A 125 3.76 -15.54 4.28
CA LEU A 125 4.54 -14.81 5.29
C LEU A 125 3.73 -13.65 5.87
N ILE A 126 3.05 -12.86 5.04
CA ILE A 126 2.18 -11.77 5.52
C ILE A 126 1.09 -12.36 6.43
N TYR A 127 0.37 -13.38 5.97
CA TYR A 127 -0.71 -14.02 6.73
C TYR A 127 -0.24 -14.58 8.09
N THR A 128 0.89 -15.28 8.11
CA THR A 128 1.44 -15.84 9.35
C THR A 128 1.95 -14.74 10.29
N SER A 129 2.45 -13.62 9.76
CA SER A 129 2.90 -12.47 10.56
C SER A 129 1.73 -11.77 11.23
N THR A 130 0.64 -11.53 10.50
CA THR A 130 -0.57 -10.88 11.01
C THR A 130 -1.33 -11.73 12.01
N THR A 131 -1.31 -13.06 11.86
CA THR A 131 -2.01 -13.98 12.76
C THR A 131 -1.21 -14.35 14.01
N GLY A 132 0.00 -13.78 14.18
CA GLY A 132 0.89 -14.12 15.29
C GLY A 132 1.33 -15.58 15.28
N ARG A 133 1.19 -16.30 14.15
CA ARG A 133 1.56 -17.72 14.03
C ARG A 133 3.04 -17.93 13.70
N PHE A 134 3.81 -16.85 13.60
CA PHE A 134 5.26 -16.87 13.40
C PHE A 134 6.05 -17.51 14.55
N TYR A 135 5.44 -17.77 15.71
CA TYR A 135 6.08 -18.55 16.79
C TYR A 135 6.48 -19.97 16.37
N LEU A 136 5.97 -20.48 15.23
CA LEU A 136 6.33 -21.78 14.67
C LEU A 136 7.59 -21.76 13.77
N PHE A 137 8.09 -20.58 13.36
CA PHE A 137 9.28 -20.43 12.52
C PHE A 137 10.31 -19.46 13.12
N PRO A 138 10.98 -19.84 14.23
CA PRO A 138 11.95 -18.96 14.92
C PRO A 138 13.17 -18.56 14.06
N THR A 139 13.43 -19.25 12.95
CA THR A 139 14.65 -19.06 12.14
C THR A 139 14.51 -18.05 11.00
N LEU A 140 13.29 -17.66 10.61
CA LEU A 140 13.08 -16.63 9.56
C LEU A 140 12.92 -15.22 10.13
N SER A 141 12.80 -15.10 11.45
CA SER A 141 12.80 -13.85 12.20
C SER A 141 14.22 -13.29 12.32
N THR A 142 14.95 -13.12 11.22
CA THR A 142 16.33 -12.59 11.24
C THR A 142 16.40 -11.09 11.59
N THR A 143 15.25 -10.44 11.86
CA THR A 143 15.17 -9.11 12.51
C THR A 143 14.66 -9.16 13.95
N ALA A 144 14.21 -10.32 14.44
CA ALA A 144 14.12 -10.61 15.86
C ALA A 144 15.51 -11.10 16.26
N SER A 145 16.34 -10.14 16.68
CA SER A 145 17.60 -10.42 17.34
C SER A 145 17.44 -11.61 18.28
N LEU A 146 18.36 -12.57 18.18
CA LEU A 146 18.50 -13.72 19.08
C LEU A 146 18.58 -13.33 20.58
N ASP A 147 18.70 -12.02 20.88
CA ASP A 147 18.64 -11.45 22.22
C ASP A 147 17.22 -11.00 22.59
N PRO A 148 16.56 -11.65 23.57
CA PRO A 148 15.26 -11.21 24.09
C PRO A 148 15.33 -9.80 24.71
N GLU A 149 16.51 -9.40 25.20
CA GLU A 149 16.77 -8.08 25.78
C GLU A 149 16.73 -6.96 24.73
N LEU A 150 17.16 -7.21 23.49
CA LEU A 150 17.14 -6.20 22.43
C LEU A 150 15.71 -5.97 21.92
N ASN A 151 14.89 -7.03 21.87
CA ASN A 151 13.46 -6.90 21.60
C ASN A 151 12.74 -6.09 22.69
N ARG A 152 13.05 -6.34 23.97
CA ARG A 152 12.50 -5.56 25.10
C ARG A 152 12.83 -4.06 24.96
N ARG A 153 14.10 -3.73 24.66
CA ARG A 153 14.53 -2.34 24.43
C ARG A 153 13.80 -1.70 23.26
N ARG A 154 13.67 -2.39 22.13
CA ARG A 154 12.92 -1.87 20.97
C ARG A 154 11.45 -1.62 21.32
N THR A 155 10.82 -2.50 22.09
CA THR A 155 9.44 -2.26 22.55
C THR A 155 9.33 -1.09 23.51
N GLU A 156 10.30 -0.90 24.41
CA GLU A 156 10.35 0.26 25.30
C GLU A 156 10.58 1.57 24.54
N ASP A 157 11.45 1.57 23.54
CA ASP A 157 11.68 2.72 22.66
C ASP A 157 10.41 3.09 21.86
N LEU A 158 9.68 2.11 21.35
CA LEU A 158 8.40 2.35 20.68
C LEU A 158 7.33 2.86 21.65
N LEU A 159 7.24 2.30 22.86
CA LEU A 159 6.31 2.76 23.89
C LEU A 159 6.63 4.18 24.36
N THR A 160 7.91 4.54 24.48
CA THR A 160 8.31 5.90 24.84
C THR A 160 8.01 6.88 23.73
N GLN A 161 8.31 6.55 22.47
CA GLN A 161 8.00 7.40 21.31
C GLN A 161 6.49 7.64 21.15
N THR A 162 5.68 6.59 21.30
CA THR A 162 4.21 6.69 21.24
C THR A 162 3.69 7.54 22.39
N ASN A 163 4.16 7.34 23.62
CA ASN A 163 3.79 8.18 24.77
C ASN A 163 4.16 9.65 24.56
N LEU A 164 5.34 9.94 24.01
CA LEU A 164 5.75 11.32 23.70
C LEU A 164 4.83 11.95 22.66
N SER A 165 4.49 11.23 21.58
CA SER A 165 3.55 11.73 20.56
C SER A 165 2.15 11.98 21.14
N LEU A 166 1.69 11.14 22.06
CA LEU A 166 0.41 11.28 22.74
C LEU A 166 0.41 12.49 23.70
N GLN A 167 1.52 12.73 24.39
CA GLN A 167 1.66 13.92 25.23
C GLN A 167 1.68 15.21 24.39
N MET A 168 2.38 15.23 23.26
CA MET A 168 2.40 16.39 22.36
C MET A 168 1.00 16.69 21.80
N THR A 169 0.29 15.67 21.32
CA THR A 169 -1.08 15.83 20.80
C THR A 169 -2.04 16.29 21.90
N SER A 170 -1.97 15.72 23.11
CA SER A 170 -2.75 16.17 24.27
C SER A 170 -2.48 17.64 24.61
N THR A 171 -1.22 18.07 24.55
CA THR A 171 -0.83 19.47 24.82
C THR A 171 -1.38 20.41 23.75
N ASN A 172 -1.30 20.02 22.47
CA ASN A 172 -1.85 20.80 21.37
C ASN A 172 -3.38 20.92 21.45
N LEU A 173 -4.09 19.83 21.80
CA LEU A 173 -5.54 19.84 21.98
C LEU A 173 -5.95 20.75 23.16
N ARG A 174 -5.19 20.74 24.26
CA ARG A 174 -5.41 21.66 25.38
C ARG A 174 -5.18 23.11 24.96
N ALA A 175 -4.10 23.40 24.23
CA ALA A 175 -3.81 24.73 23.72
C ALA A 175 -4.93 25.24 22.79
N TYR A 176 -5.41 24.39 21.87
CA TYR A 176 -6.53 24.71 21.00
C TYR A 176 -7.82 24.98 21.77
N SER A 177 -8.14 24.15 22.77
CA SER A 177 -9.31 24.35 23.63
C SER A 177 -9.23 25.68 24.39
N ILE A 178 -8.07 26.04 24.93
CA ILE A 178 -7.85 27.32 25.60
C ILE A 178 -8.00 28.48 24.61
N ALA A 179 -7.38 28.39 23.43
CA ALA A 179 -7.50 29.41 22.39
C ALA A 179 -8.95 29.63 21.96
N ARG A 180 -9.70 28.55 21.70
CA ARG A 180 -11.12 28.63 21.35
C ARG A 180 -11.94 29.26 22.48
N ASN A 181 -11.70 28.87 23.73
CA ASN A 181 -12.37 29.50 24.87
C ASN A 181 -12.02 30.99 25.00
N ALA A 182 -10.77 31.38 24.72
CA ALA A 182 -10.35 32.78 24.73
C ALA A 182 -11.02 33.61 23.62
N VAL A 183 -11.12 33.05 22.40
CA VAL A 183 -11.83 33.67 21.28
C VAL A 183 -13.31 33.88 21.61
N VAL A 184 -14.01 32.84 22.09
CA VAL A 184 -15.44 32.93 22.43
C VAL A 184 -15.72 33.92 23.56
N ARG A 185 -14.79 34.09 24.50
CA ARG A 185 -14.94 35.02 25.63
C ARG A 185 -14.59 36.47 25.29
N ASN A 186 -13.81 36.71 24.23
CA ASN A 186 -13.43 38.06 23.81
C ASN A 186 -14.37 38.55 22.70
N PRO A 187 -15.15 39.63 22.92
CA PRO A 187 -16.15 40.09 21.96
C PRO A 187 -15.54 40.55 20.63
N SER A 188 -14.33 41.11 20.61
CA SER A 188 -13.70 41.54 19.36
C SER A 188 -13.22 40.36 18.51
N LEU A 189 -12.58 39.36 19.14
CA LEU A 189 -12.13 38.14 18.45
C LEU A 189 -13.31 37.28 18.00
N LYS A 190 -14.34 37.17 18.83
CA LYS A 190 -15.58 36.48 18.46
C LYS A 190 -16.27 37.14 17.27
N GLY A 191 -16.31 38.48 17.20
CA GLY A 191 -16.88 39.19 16.06
C GLY A 191 -16.19 38.86 14.73
N VAL A 192 -14.87 38.65 14.76
CA VAL A 192 -14.10 38.23 13.58
C VAL A 192 -14.38 36.77 13.22
N ASP A 193 -14.46 35.86 14.20
CA ASP A 193 -14.84 34.45 13.98
C ASP A 193 -16.26 34.35 13.40
N ASP A 194 -17.23 35.07 13.97
CA ASP A 194 -18.62 35.10 13.50
C ASP A 194 -18.74 35.69 12.07
N GLU A 195 -17.91 36.69 11.71
CA GLU A 195 -17.84 37.22 10.34
C GLU A 195 -17.26 36.20 9.36
N TYR A 196 -16.17 35.53 9.75
CA TYR A 196 -15.58 34.46 8.97
C TYR A 196 -16.60 33.34 8.68
N TRP A 197 -17.29 32.84 9.71
CA TRP A 197 -18.30 31.79 9.50
C TRP A 197 -19.49 32.27 8.68
N ARG A 198 -19.95 33.52 8.85
CA ARG A 198 -21.00 34.09 8.00
C ARG A 198 -20.58 34.16 6.53
N THR A 199 -19.34 34.56 6.24
CA THR A 199 -18.85 34.60 4.86
C THR A 199 -18.68 33.20 4.26
N VAL A 200 -18.16 32.23 5.02
CA VAL A 200 -18.05 30.84 4.56
C VAL A 200 -19.44 30.26 4.22
N VAL A 201 -20.42 30.43 5.11
CA VAL A 201 -21.80 29.97 4.86
C VAL A 201 -22.43 30.68 3.67
N ALA A 202 -22.19 31.98 3.50
CA ALA A 202 -22.71 32.73 2.34
C ALA A 202 -22.09 32.24 1.02
N VAL A 203 -20.78 31.96 0.98
CA VAL A 203 -20.09 31.46 -0.22
C VAL A 203 -20.46 30.01 -0.52
N GLU A 204 -20.59 29.17 0.50
CA GLU A 204 -21.01 27.78 0.33
C GLU A 204 -22.48 27.69 -0.11
N GLY A 205 -23.35 28.59 0.37
CA GLY A 205 -24.72 28.76 -0.11
C GLY A 205 -24.87 29.44 -1.49
N GLU A 206 -23.81 30.05 -2.02
CA GLU A 206 -23.77 30.59 -3.40
C GLU A 206 -23.27 29.54 -4.41
N THR A 207 -22.51 28.55 -3.96
CA THR A 207 -21.89 27.50 -4.80
C THR A 207 -22.64 26.16 -4.78
N LEU A 208 -23.34 25.87 -3.68
CA LEU A 208 -24.44 24.90 -3.64
C LEU A 208 -25.73 25.70 -3.82
N ASP A 209 -26.56 25.33 -4.79
CA ASP A 209 -27.89 25.91 -5.02
C ASP A 209 -28.59 26.16 -3.67
N GLY A 210 -28.78 27.42 -3.30
CA GLY A 210 -28.94 27.92 -1.92
C GLY A 210 -30.23 27.52 -1.20
N ASP A 211 -30.82 26.38 -1.54
CA ASP A 211 -32.17 25.98 -1.13
C ASP A 211 -32.20 24.64 -0.38
N VAL A 212 -31.08 23.89 -0.25
CA VAL A 212 -31.13 22.53 0.35
C VAL A 212 -31.68 22.49 1.79
N PHE A 213 -31.46 23.54 2.60
CA PHE A 213 -32.06 23.65 3.94
C PHE A 213 -33.43 24.35 3.96
N GLU A 214 -33.76 25.10 2.91
CA GLU A 214 -35.06 25.75 2.72
C GLU A 214 -36.07 24.83 2.02
N ASP A 215 -35.58 23.76 1.40
CA ASP A 215 -36.32 22.72 0.70
C ASP A 215 -37.37 22.09 1.64
N GLU A 216 -38.63 22.15 1.22
CA GLU A 216 -39.77 21.75 2.05
C GLU A 216 -39.68 20.26 2.44
N GLU A 217 -39.05 19.45 1.60
CA GLU A 217 -38.78 18.03 1.87
C GLU A 217 -37.72 17.83 2.96
N VAL A 218 -36.65 18.63 2.96
CA VAL A 218 -35.60 18.58 3.98
C VAL A 218 -36.12 19.12 5.31
N GLN A 219 -36.90 20.20 5.30
CA GLN A 219 -37.56 20.70 6.50
C GLN A 219 -38.57 19.69 7.07
N ALA A 220 -39.34 19.02 6.22
CA ALA A 220 -40.26 17.96 6.64
C ALA A 220 -39.52 16.69 7.13
N ALA A 221 -38.34 16.38 6.60
CA ALA A 221 -37.49 15.28 7.06
C ALA A 221 -36.84 15.59 8.41
N VAL A 222 -36.32 16.80 8.59
CA VAL A 222 -35.75 17.29 9.87
C VAL A 222 -36.85 17.39 10.93
N ALA A 223 -38.00 17.97 10.62
CA ALA A 223 -39.14 18.05 11.53
C ALA A 223 -39.67 16.65 11.89
N ARG A 224 -39.61 15.66 10.98
CA ARG A 224 -39.86 14.26 11.33
C ARG A 224 -38.78 13.69 12.24
N ALA A 225 -37.50 13.89 11.95
CA ALA A 225 -36.41 13.37 12.78
C ALA A 225 -36.48 13.87 14.23
N TYR A 226 -36.83 15.16 14.44
CA TYR A 226 -37.02 15.75 15.76
C TYR A 226 -38.39 15.47 16.38
N GLY A 227 -39.48 15.49 15.59
CA GLY A 227 -40.86 15.35 16.07
C GLY A 227 -41.33 13.90 16.24
N SER A 228 -40.76 12.93 15.51
CA SER A 228 -41.10 11.51 15.60
C SER A 228 -40.17 10.70 16.51
N GLY A 229 -39.27 11.36 17.24
CA GLY A 229 -38.34 10.71 18.18
C GLY A 229 -37.17 9.95 17.53
N GLY A 230 -36.87 10.21 16.25
CA GLY A 230 -35.74 9.60 15.53
C GLY A 230 -34.37 10.04 16.06
N ILE A 231 -34.28 11.26 16.59
CA ILE A 231 -33.14 11.75 17.38
C ILE A 231 -33.64 12.00 18.80
N ASN A 232 -33.39 11.06 19.70
CA ASN A 232 -33.66 11.24 21.11
C ASN A 232 -32.52 12.08 21.73
N VAL A 233 -32.78 13.38 21.85
CA VAL A 233 -31.85 14.40 22.33
C VAL A 233 -31.30 14.06 23.71
N ASP A 234 -32.08 13.40 24.57
CA ASP A 234 -31.63 12.97 25.90
C ASP A 234 -30.61 11.83 25.84
N THR A 235 -30.75 10.90 24.91
CA THR A 235 -29.74 9.85 24.66
C THR A 235 -28.45 10.45 24.09
N VAL A 236 -28.55 11.36 23.12
CA VAL A 236 -27.39 12.06 22.56
C VAL A 236 -26.67 12.87 23.64
N ARG A 237 -27.43 13.55 24.51
CA ARG A 237 -26.88 14.27 25.67
C ARG A 237 -26.19 13.33 26.66
N ARG A 238 -26.78 12.17 26.96
CA ARG A 238 -26.17 11.16 27.83
C ARG A 238 -24.91 10.54 27.25
N GLU A 239 -24.87 10.27 25.94
CA GLU A 239 -23.69 9.78 25.24
C GLU A 239 -22.58 10.82 25.22
N ALA A 240 -22.91 12.08 24.94
CA ALA A 240 -21.95 13.19 25.00
C ALA A 240 -21.36 13.36 26.41
N GLU A 241 -22.21 13.33 27.46
CA GLU A 241 -21.73 13.35 28.84
C GLU A 241 -20.89 12.10 29.19
N GLY A 242 -21.23 10.93 28.65
CA GLY A 242 -20.45 9.69 28.79
C GLY A 242 -19.07 9.80 28.15
N PHE A 243 -19.00 10.35 26.94
CA PHE A 243 -17.76 10.62 26.22
C PHE A 243 -16.88 11.63 26.98
N VAL A 244 -17.46 12.73 27.46
CA VAL A 244 -16.75 13.72 28.27
C VAL A 244 -16.21 13.09 29.55
N ARG A 245 -17.03 12.34 30.30
CA ARG A 245 -16.58 11.63 31.52
C ARG A 245 -15.47 10.62 31.22
N HIS A 246 -15.52 9.92 30.09
CA HIS A 246 -14.46 8.99 29.70
C HIS A 246 -13.17 9.73 29.36
N ALA A 247 -13.26 10.83 28.62
CA ALA A 247 -12.12 11.68 28.26
C ALA A 247 -11.51 12.41 29.47
N THR A 248 -12.31 12.78 30.48
CA THR A 248 -11.85 13.51 31.67
C THR A 248 -11.53 12.62 32.86
N ARG A 249 -11.77 11.30 32.80
CA ARG A 249 -11.53 10.35 33.90
C ARG A 249 -10.09 10.39 34.46
N GLY A 250 -9.11 10.78 33.65
CA GLY A 250 -7.72 10.96 34.08
C GLY A 250 -7.39 12.33 34.71
N LEU A 251 -8.35 13.27 34.72
CA LEU A 251 -8.20 14.63 35.24
C LEU A 251 -8.83 14.80 36.63
N ASP A 252 -9.87 14.02 36.96
CA ASP A 252 -10.57 14.07 38.26
C ASP A 252 -9.83 13.35 39.40
N GLY A 253 -8.61 12.86 39.15
CA GLY A 253 -7.75 12.14 40.09
C GLY A 253 -6.69 13.00 40.79
N ARG A 254 -6.97 14.28 41.05
CA ARG A 254 -6.14 15.15 41.91
C ARG A 254 -7.02 15.97 42.85
#